data_AF-A0A7V3ZW03-F1
#
_entry.id   AF-A0A7V3ZW03-F1
#
_cell.length_a   1.000
_cell.length_b   1.000
_cell.length_c   1.000
_cell.angle_alpha   90.00
_cell.angle_beta   90.00
_cell.angle_gamma   90.00
#
_symmetry.space_group_name_H-M   'P 1'
#
loop_
_entity.id
_entity.type
_entity.pdbx_description
1 polymer ?
#
loop_
_entity_poly.entity_id
_entity_poly.type
_entity_poly.pdbx_seq_one_letter_code
_entity_poly.pdbx_strand_id
1 'polypeptide(L)'
;MNYLLIFLLLTTIKNEKEVYKKIKNFYLNLKTITGTFIQRECDQESGLCLEFRGKFYIKKPNYLRLLIEEPEKGLIVADGESLYFYYRQDSLIQKYSINEFNPFLIFFQIMKDTIFPHIEEKGKKYYLLTFSLPYYRLNLQLRKKDFLIEKIKYEWEKRDLEILLYSQKINQNLSDTLFKIKK
;
A
#
# COMPACT_ATOMS: atom_id res chain seq x y z
N MET A 1 0.36 -41.89 14.18
CA MET A 1 1.43 -41.55 13.24
C MET A 1 1.07 -40.23 12.56
N ASN A 2 1.47 -39.09 13.14
CA ASN A 2 1.15 -37.76 12.58
C ASN A 2 2.25 -36.69 12.82
N TYR A 3 3.45 -37.13 13.20
CA TYR A 3 4.57 -36.22 13.52
C TYR A 3 5.16 -35.54 12.27
N LEU A 4 5.08 -36.19 11.10
CA LEU A 4 5.62 -35.65 9.84
C LEU A 4 4.85 -34.40 9.37
N LEU A 5 3.52 -34.41 9.49
CA LEU A 5 2.65 -33.27 9.16
C LEU A 5 2.88 -32.09 10.11
N ILE A 6 3.04 -32.36 11.42
CA ILE A 6 3.33 -31.32 12.42
C ILE A 6 4.72 -30.70 12.15
N PHE A 7 5.73 -31.50 11.80
CA PHE A 7 7.07 -31.00 11.52
C PHE A 7 7.12 -30.14 10.24
N LEU A 8 6.39 -30.52 9.19
CA LEU A 8 6.28 -29.73 7.95
C LEU A 8 5.56 -28.39 8.18
N LEU A 9 4.52 -28.35 8.99
CA LEU A 9 3.83 -27.11 9.37
C LEU A 9 4.73 -26.18 10.20
N LEU A 10 5.57 -26.72 11.08
CA LEU A 10 6.48 -25.92 11.90
C LEU A 10 7.62 -25.28 11.09
N THR A 11 8.13 -25.97 10.06
CA THR A 11 9.21 -25.43 9.21
C THR A 11 8.70 -24.34 8.27
N THR A 12 7.49 -24.47 7.71
CA THR A 12 6.89 -23.43 6.87
C THR A 12 6.63 -22.15 7.66
N ILE A 13 6.03 -22.24 8.85
CA ILE A 13 5.75 -21.09 9.72
C ILE A 13 7.06 -20.38 10.14
N LYS A 14 8.12 -21.14 10.44
CA LYS A 14 9.43 -20.55 10.78
C LYS A 14 10.03 -19.77 9.60
N ASN A 15 9.88 -20.28 8.38
CA ASN A 15 10.35 -19.59 7.18
C ASN A 15 9.56 -18.30 6.91
N GLU A 16 8.23 -18.33 7.02
CA GLU A 16 7.39 -17.14 6.84
C GLU A 16 7.76 -16.02 7.83
N LYS A 17 7.99 -16.35 9.11
CA LYS A 17 8.38 -15.35 10.12
C LYS A 17 9.70 -14.66 9.81
N GLU A 18 10.71 -15.41 9.35
CA GLU A 18 12.00 -14.85 8.96
C GLU A 18 11.90 -13.98 7.71
N VAL A 19 11.11 -14.40 6.71
CA VAL A 19 10.83 -13.59 5.51
C VAL A 19 10.11 -12.31 5.89
N TYR A 20 9.06 -12.39 6.71
CA TYR A 20 8.31 -11.23 7.18
C TYR A 20 9.20 -10.25 7.96
N LYS A 21 10.08 -10.75 8.82
CA LYS A 21 11.04 -9.92 9.57
C LYS A 21 11.96 -9.13 8.63
N LYS A 22 12.46 -9.75 7.56
CA LYS A 22 13.28 -9.06 6.55
C LYS A 22 12.48 -7.98 5.81
N ILE A 23 11.27 -8.29 5.39
CA ILE A 23 10.35 -7.33 4.73
C ILE A 23 10.06 -6.16 5.66
N LYS A 24 9.70 -6.44 6.92
CA LYS A 24 9.43 -5.41 7.92
C LYS A 24 10.64 -4.52 8.17
N ASN A 25 11.83 -5.11 8.33
CA ASN A 25 13.08 -4.35 8.48
C ASN A 25 13.36 -3.44 7.27
N PHE A 26 13.08 -3.90 6.05
CA PHE A 26 13.17 -3.06 4.86
C PHE A 26 12.22 -1.84 4.98
N TYR A 27 10.94 -2.06 5.26
CA TYR A 27 9.97 -0.97 5.40
C TYR A 27 10.25 -0.07 6.59
N LEU A 28 10.84 -0.55 7.69
CA LEU A 28 11.27 0.26 8.85
C LEU A 28 12.47 1.17 8.54
N ASN A 29 13.34 0.79 7.61
CA ASN A 29 14.49 1.62 7.20
C ASN A 29 14.21 2.54 6.00
N LEU A 30 13.13 2.28 5.26
CA LEU A 30 12.71 3.10 4.12
C LEU A 30 12.35 4.52 4.58
N LYS A 31 13.03 5.57 4.09
CA LYS A 31 12.74 6.97 4.46
C LYS A 31 11.70 7.62 3.54
N THR A 32 11.86 7.39 2.25
CA THR A 32 11.00 7.91 1.18
C THR A 32 10.80 6.87 0.10
N ILE A 33 9.66 6.94 -0.58
CA ILE A 33 9.40 6.19 -1.81
C ILE A 33 8.55 7.03 -2.76
N THR A 34 8.92 7.03 -4.03
CA THR A 34 8.20 7.73 -5.11
C THR A 34 7.95 6.78 -6.26
N GLY A 35 6.98 7.09 -7.12
CA GLY A 35 6.72 6.33 -8.32
C GLY A 35 5.47 6.77 -9.04
N THR A 36 4.99 5.92 -9.94
CA THR A 36 3.68 6.07 -10.59
C THR A 36 2.73 4.97 -10.13
N PHE A 37 1.43 5.26 -10.18
CA PHE A 37 0.39 4.30 -9.83
C PHE A 37 -0.69 4.21 -10.89
N ILE A 38 -1.33 3.04 -10.96
CA ILE A 38 -2.65 2.84 -11.56
C ILE A 38 -3.52 2.23 -10.47
N GLN A 39 -4.62 2.89 -10.14
CA GLN A 39 -5.61 2.44 -9.17
C GLN A 39 -6.90 2.09 -9.89
N ARG A 40 -7.45 0.91 -9.61
CA ARG A 40 -8.75 0.48 -10.13
C ARG A 40 -9.67 0.13 -8.97
N GLU A 41 -10.85 0.70 -8.97
CA GLU A 41 -11.91 0.42 -8.00
C GLU A 41 -13.10 -0.14 -8.75
N CYS A 42 -13.55 -1.33 -8.38
CA CYS A 42 -14.70 -1.98 -8.99
C CYS A 42 -15.77 -2.23 -7.93
N ASP A 43 -17.00 -1.85 -8.28
CA ASP A 43 -18.19 -2.21 -7.53
C ASP A 43 -18.83 -3.44 -8.18
N GLN A 44 -18.94 -4.53 -7.43
CA GLN A 44 -19.37 -5.82 -7.97
C GLN A 44 -20.87 -5.87 -8.25
N GLU A 45 -21.69 -5.07 -7.57
CA GLU A 45 -23.13 -5.04 -7.78
C GLU A 45 -23.50 -4.34 -9.09
N SER A 46 -22.89 -3.18 -9.34
CA SER A 46 -23.11 -2.42 -10.58
C SER A 46 -22.24 -2.87 -11.75
N GLY A 47 -21.14 -3.58 -11.48
CA GLY A 47 -20.12 -3.93 -12.48
C GLY A 47 -19.30 -2.72 -12.97
N LEU A 48 -19.47 -1.56 -12.35
CA LEU A 48 -18.75 -0.34 -12.72
C LEU A 48 -17.35 -0.36 -12.11
N CYS A 49 -16.36 -0.04 -12.95
CA CYS A 49 -14.98 0.14 -12.53
C CYS A 49 -14.50 1.56 -12.86
N LEU A 50 -13.89 2.21 -11.88
CA LEU A 50 -13.18 3.47 -12.04
C LEU A 50 -11.68 3.21 -12.04
N GLU A 51 -10.94 3.95 -12.84
CA GLU A 51 -9.50 3.85 -12.92
C GLU A 51 -8.85 5.23 -12.78
N PHE A 52 -7.86 5.34 -11.91
CA PHE A 52 -7.09 6.55 -11.65
C PHE A 52 -5.62 6.29 -11.91
N ARG A 53 -4.93 7.28 -12.48
CA ARG A 53 -3.50 7.18 -12.80
C ARG A 53 -2.77 8.40 -12.32
N GLY A 54 -1.52 8.23 -11.93
CA GLY A 54 -0.71 9.36 -11.53
C GLY A 54 0.58 9.02 -10.82
N LYS A 55 1.02 9.92 -9.95
CA LYS A 55 2.30 9.85 -9.23
C LYS A 55 2.08 9.86 -7.74
N PHE A 56 2.89 9.08 -7.04
CA PHE A 56 2.89 9.08 -5.57
C PHE A 56 4.25 9.48 -5.03
N TYR A 57 4.22 10.15 -3.88
CA TYR A 57 5.38 10.50 -3.07
C TYR A 57 5.02 10.19 -1.62
N ILE A 58 5.84 9.39 -0.98
CA ILE A 58 5.65 8.97 0.41
C ILE A 58 6.93 9.29 1.16
N LYS A 59 6.79 9.90 2.33
CA LYS A 59 7.87 10.19 3.26
C LYS A 59 7.43 9.85 4.68
N LYS A 60 8.31 9.21 5.44
CA LYS A 60 8.03 8.92 6.85
C LYS A 60 7.96 10.18 7.71
N PRO A 61 7.20 10.16 8.83
CA PRO A 61 6.38 9.03 9.30
C PRO A 61 5.04 8.88 8.58
N ASN A 62 4.36 9.97 8.21
CA ASN A 62 3.01 9.92 7.62
C ASN A 62 2.78 10.98 6.51
N TYR A 63 3.79 11.29 5.72
CA TYR A 63 3.67 12.25 4.63
C TYR A 63 3.36 11.53 3.32
N LEU A 64 2.33 12.00 2.62
CA LEU A 64 1.85 11.44 1.36
C LEU A 64 1.53 12.58 0.40
N ARG A 65 1.84 12.39 -0.88
CA ARG A 65 1.30 13.19 -1.98
C ARG A 65 0.92 12.26 -3.11
N LEU A 66 -0.34 12.28 -3.50
CA LEU A 66 -0.83 11.63 -4.72
C LEU A 66 -1.23 12.72 -5.70
N LEU A 67 -0.55 12.78 -6.83
CA LEU A 67 -0.96 13.58 -7.96
C LEU A 67 -1.75 12.68 -8.91
N ILE A 68 -3.06 12.90 -8.98
CA ILE A 68 -3.94 12.20 -9.93
C ILE A 68 -3.87 12.98 -11.24
N GLU A 69 -3.50 12.29 -12.31
CA GLU A 69 -3.34 12.84 -13.66
C GLU A 69 -4.53 12.46 -14.56
N GLU A 70 -5.14 11.28 -14.33
CA GLU A 70 -6.31 10.76 -15.04
C GLU A 70 -7.29 10.08 -14.06
N PRO A 71 -8.61 10.08 -14.33
CA PRO A 71 -9.26 10.69 -15.50
C PRO A 71 -9.34 12.22 -15.39
N GLU A 72 -9.28 12.75 -14.16
CA GLU A 72 -9.28 14.17 -13.89
C GLU A 72 -8.17 14.55 -12.91
N LYS A 73 -7.70 15.80 -13.02
CA LYS A 73 -6.60 16.28 -12.17
C LYS A 73 -7.08 16.45 -10.72
N GLY A 74 -6.47 15.67 -9.85
CA GLY A 74 -6.71 15.69 -8.41
C GLY A 74 -5.40 15.68 -7.62
N LEU A 75 -5.48 16.07 -6.37
CA LEU A 75 -4.36 16.07 -5.45
C LEU A 75 -4.81 15.58 -4.09
N ILE A 76 -4.14 14.54 -3.58
CA ILE A 76 -4.30 14.08 -2.21
C ILE A 76 -2.99 14.35 -1.49
N VAL A 77 -3.05 15.00 -0.32
CA VAL A 77 -1.86 15.32 0.50
C VAL A 77 -2.11 14.89 1.93
N ALA A 78 -1.17 14.14 2.51
CA ALA A 78 -1.04 14.00 3.95
C ALA A 78 0.19 14.76 4.43
N ASP A 79 0.00 15.62 5.43
CA ASP A 79 1.05 16.50 5.99
C ASP A 79 1.65 15.97 7.30
N GLY A 80 1.42 14.70 7.62
CA GLY A 80 1.84 14.07 8.86
C GLY A 80 0.73 13.97 9.91
N GLU A 81 -0.27 14.85 9.86
CA GLU A 81 -1.37 14.92 10.83
C GLU A 81 -2.75 14.82 10.17
N SER A 82 -2.92 15.49 9.03
CA SER A 82 -4.18 15.64 8.33
C SER A 82 -4.09 15.09 6.91
N LEU A 83 -5.21 14.58 6.40
CA LEU A 83 -5.35 14.17 5.01
C LEU A 83 -6.25 15.18 4.28
N TYR A 84 -5.81 15.64 3.14
CA TYR A 84 -6.50 16.64 2.34
C TYR A 84 -6.75 16.12 0.93
N PHE A 85 -7.96 16.33 0.43
CA PHE A 85 -8.34 16.04 -0.94
C PHE A 85 -8.67 17.35 -1.64
N TYR A 86 -8.01 17.57 -2.77
CA TYR A 86 -8.22 18.72 -3.63
C TYR A 86 -8.58 18.23 -5.03
N TYR A 87 -9.82 18.49 -5.43
CA TYR A 87 -10.31 18.23 -6.78
C TYR A 87 -10.43 19.56 -7.52
N ARG A 88 -9.74 19.67 -8.66
CA ARG A 88 -9.58 20.97 -9.34
C ARG A 88 -10.90 21.52 -9.88
N GLN A 89 -11.86 20.67 -10.24
CA GLN A 89 -13.15 21.13 -10.80
C GLN A 89 -13.97 21.91 -9.77
N ASP A 90 -13.99 21.45 -8.52
CA ASP A 90 -14.88 22.03 -7.50
C ASP A 90 -14.20 23.13 -6.67
N SER A 91 -12.89 23.29 -6.78
CA SER A 91 -12.08 24.15 -5.88
C SER A 91 -12.31 23.87 -4.38
N LEU A 92 -12.82 22.67 -4.06
CA LEU A 92 -13.10 22.23 -2.70
C LEU A 92 -11.87 21.53 -2.12
N ILE A 93 -11.48 21.94 -0.91
CA ILE A 93 -10.53 21.21 -0.08
C ILE A 93 -11.34 20.47 0.98
N GLN A 94 -11.35 19.15 0.90
CA GLN A 94 -11.92 18.31 1.94
C GLN A 94 -10.81 17.87 2.88
N LYS A 95 -11.03 18.04 4.18
CA LYS A 95 -10.07 17.68 5.23
C LYS A 95 -10.60 16.50 6.04
N TYR A 96 -9.78 15.49 6.17
CA TYR A 96 -10.06 14.25 6.90
C TYR A 96 -8.95 13.99 7.92
N SER A 97 -9.24 13.15 8.90
CA SER A 97 -8.22 12.66 9.82
C SER A 97 -7.29 11.70 9.10
N ILE A 98 -5.98 11.73 9.40
CA ILE A 98 -5.03 10.76 8.83
C ILE A 98 -5.28 9.31 9.27
N ASN A 99 -6.12 9.14 10.31
CA ASN A 99 -6.57 7.83 10.77
C ASN A 99 -7.70 7.26 9.89
N GLU A 100 -8.29 8.06 9.01
CA GLU A 100 -9.24 7.57 8.02
C GLU A 100 -8.54 6.72 6.96
N PHE A 101 -9.29 5.78 6.39
CA PHE A 101 -8.74 4.81 5.45
C PHE A 101 -8.21 5.50 4.19
N ASN A 102 -6.90 5.41 3.97
CA ASN A 102 -6.28 5.70 2.69
C ASN A 102 -5.40 4.51 2.31
N PRO A 103 -5.63 3.89 1.13
CA PRO A 103 -4.97 2.64 0.76
C PRO A 103 -3.46 2.79 0.54
N PHE A 104 -2.98 4.01 0.25
CA PHE A 104 -1.55 4.30 0.17
C PHE A 104 -0.89 4.46 1.55
N LEU A 105 -1.63 4.51 2.65
CA LEU A 105 -1.05 4.48 4.00
C LEU A 105 -0.62 3.05 4.41
N ILE A 106 -0.85 2.03 3.59
CA ILE A 106 -0.42 0.65 3.87
C ILE A 106 1.09 0.55 4.11
N PHE A 107 1.89 1.37 3.43
CA PHE A 107 3.33 1.48 3.64
C PHE A 107 3.69 1.79 5.10
N PHE A 108 2.84 2.57 5.78
CA PHE A 108 3.00 2.90 7.18
C PHE A 108 2.46 1.82 8.10
N GLN A 109 1.37 1.16 7.70
CA GLN A 109 0.75 0.09 8.47
C GLN A 109 1.59 -1.20 8.51
N ILE A 110 2.30 -1.56 7.44
CA ILE A 110 3.22 -2.73 7.42
C ILE A 110 4.29 -2.65 8.51
N MET A 111 4.64 -1.43 8.94
CA MET A 111 5.60 -1.23 10.03
C MET A 111 5.02 -1.50 11.42
N LYS A 112 3.68 -1.53 11.56
CA LYS A 112 3.00 -1.73 12.84
C LYS A 112 2.90 -3.23 13.16
N ASP A 113 3.13 -3.60 14.42
CA ASP A 113 3.18 -4.99 14.91
C ASP A 113 1.80 -5.63 15.15
N THR A 114 0.78 -5.25 14.40
CA THR A 114 -0.58 -5.63 14.77
C THR A 114 -1.01 -6.97 14.19
N ILE A 115 -0.55 -7.35 12.99
CA ILE A 115 -1.10 -8.49 12.25
C ILE A 115 -0.01 -9.18 11.40
N PHE A 116 0.17 -10.49 11.58
CA PHE A 116 1.08 -11.32 10.78
C PHE A 116 0.38 -11.83 9.51
N PRO A 117 0.92 -11.60 8.30
CA PRO A 117 0.33 -12.11 7.06
C PRO A 117 0.70 -13.58 6.83
N HIS A 118 -0.16 -14.29 6.09
CA HIS A 118 0.31 -15.51 5.41
C HIS A 118 1.22 -15.11 4.25
N ILE A 119 2.33 -15.82 4.06
CA ILE A 119 3.31 -15.52 3.02
C ILE A 119 3.46 -16.67 2.04
N GLU A 120 3.12 -16.41 0.78
CA GLU A 120 3.33 -17.35 -0.31
C GLU A 120 4.48 -16.91 -1.21
N GLU A 121 5.35 -17.86 -1.55
CA GLU A 121 6.42 -17.67 -2.53
C GLU A 121 5.94 -18.01 -3.94
N LYS A 122 5.80 -16.99 -4.81
CA LYS A 122 5.32 -17.18 -6.17
C LYS A 122 6.49 -17.19 -7.14
N GLY A 123 7.02 -18.40 -7.34
CA GLY A 123 8.21 -18.64 -8.17
C GLY A 123 9.42 -17.84 -7.70
N LYS A 124 10.27 -17.40 -8.63
CA LYS A 124 11.45 -16.57 -8.33
C LYS A 124 11.16 -15.06 -8.27
N LYS A 125 9.93 -14.63 -8.58
CA LYS A 125 9.62 -13.22 -8.88
C LYS A 125 9.10 -12.45 -7.68
N TYR A 126 8.08 -12.95 -6.98
CA TYR A 126 7.41 -12.21 -5.92
C TYR A 126 7.06 -13.04 -4.68
N TYR A 127 6.98 -12.35 -3.55
CA TYR A 127 6.24 -12.78 -2.36
C TYR A 127 4.82 -12.24 -2.45
N LEU A 128 3.84 -13.03 -2.04
CA LEU A 128 2.47 -12.60 -1.82
C LEU A 128 2.19 -12.63 -0.32
N LEU A 129 1.93 -11.46 0.26
CA LEU A 129 1.56 -11.30 1.66
C LEU A 129 0.04 -11.13 1.74
N THR A 130 -0.62 -12.02 2.46
CA THR A 130 -2.08 -12.02 2.62
C THR A 130 -2.45 -11.75 4.07
N PHE A 131 -3.07 -10.60 4.33
CA PHE A 131 -3.63 -10.25 5.63
C PHE A 131 -5.14 -10.49 5.61
N SER A 132 -5.61 -11.36 6.50
CA SER A 132 -7.04 -11.61 6.71
C SER A 132 -7.54 -10.67 7.81
N LEU A 133 -8.31 -9.65 7.44
CA LEU A 133 -8.84 -8.64 8.35
C LEU A 133 -10.36 -8.81 8.48
N PRO A 134 -11.01 -8.29 9.55
CA PRO A 134 -12.43 -8.56 9.82
C PRO A 134 -13.38 -8.24 8.67
N TYR A 135 -13.07 -7.24 7.85
CA TYR A 135 -13.97 -6.73 6.80
C TYR A 135 -13.42 -6.86 5.37
N TYR A 136 -12.15 -7.22 5.22
CA TYR A 136 -11.51 -7.33 3.91
C TYR A 136 -10.27 -8.21 3.97
N ARG A 137 -9.87 -8.74 2.82
CA ARG A 137 -8.55 -9.32 2.63
C ARG A 137 -7.64 -8.29 1.98
N LEU A 138 -6.43 -8.16 2.50
CA LEU A 138 -5.38 -7.35 1.90
C LEU A 138 -4.29 -8.26 1.35
N ASN A 139 -4.02 -8.13 0.05
CA ASN A 139 -2.95 -8.84 -0.63
C ASN A 139 -1.89 -7.83 -1.08
N LEU A 140 -0.64 -8.08 -0.72
CA LEU A 140 0.52 -7.31 -1.16
C LEU A 140 1.44 -8.20 -1.99
N GLN A 141 1.68 -7.81 -3.24
CA GLN A 141 2.66 -8.45 -4.09
C GLN A 141 4.00 -7.69 -4.00
N LEU A 142 5.01 -8.31 -3.40
CA LEU A 142 6.33 -7.72 -3.21
C LEU A 142 7.36 -8.41 -4.11
N ARG A 143 8.20 -7.65 -4.81
CA ARG A 143 9.35 -8.23 -5.52
C ARG A 143 10.32 -8.89 -4.55
N LYS A 144 10.81 -10.08 -4.89
CA LYS A 144 11.81 -10.76 -4.05
C LYS A 144 13.16 -10.03 -4.00
N LYS A 145 13.53 -9.31 -5.07
CA LYS A 145 14.86 -8.67 -5.20
C LYS A 145 15.08 -7.49 -4.26
N ASP A 146 14.03 -6.72 -3.97
CA ASP A 146 14.11 -5.42 -3.30
C ASP A 146 12.93 -5.14 -2.36
N PHE A 147 12.03 -6.11 -2.18
CA PHE A 147 10.82 -6.04 -1.34
C PHE A 147 9.84 -4.91 -1.68
N LEU A 148 10.02 -4.24 -2.81
CA LEU A 148 9.11 -3.18 -3.25
C LEU A 148 7.75 -3.79 -3.65
N ILE A 149 6.67 -3.18 -3.15
CA ILE A 149 5.29 -3.55 -3.49
C ILE A 149 5.03 -3.16 -4.95
N GLU A 150 4.64 -4.11 -5.78
CA GLU A 150 4.18 -3.86 -7.15
C GLU A 150 2.66 -3.78 -7.27
N LYS A 151 1.96 -4.44 -6.35
CA LYS A 151 0.50 -4.49 -6.34
C LYS A 151 -0.03 -4.55 -4.90
N ILE A 152 -1.03 -3.73 -4.65
CA ILE A 152 -1.86 -3.73 -3.44
C ILE A 152 -3.27 -4.12 -3.89
N LYS A 153 -3.89 -5.11 -3.25
CA LYS A 153 -5.29 -5.46 -3.50
C LYS A 153 -6.07 -5.55 -2.21
N TYR A 154 -7.11 -4.73 -2.08
CA TYR A 154 -8.12 -4.85 -1.05
C TYR A 154 -9.34 -5.56 -1.63
N GLU A 155 -9.79 -6.62 -0.98
CA GLU A 155 -10.94 -7.42 -1.38
C GLU A 155 -11.98 -7.38 -0.26
N TRP A 156 -13.01 -6.56 -0.45
CA TRP A 156 -14.24 -6.61 0.36
C TRP A 156 -15.23 -7.57 -0.29
N GLU A 157 -16.34 -7.85 0.40
CA GLU A 157 -17.39 -8.74 -0.10
C GLU A 157 -17.97 -8.29 -1.46
N LYS A 158 -18.16 -6.98 -1.63
CA LYS A 158 -18.88 -6.40 -2.79
C LYS A 158 -18.05 -5.42 -3.61
N ARG A 159 -16.80 -5.18 -3.20
CA ARG A 159 -15.92 -4.19 -3.84
C ARG A 159 -14.49 -4.68 -3.81
N ASP A 160 -13.74 -4.36 -4.85
CA ASP A 160 -12.31 -4.53 -4.85
C ASP A 160 -11.60 -3.27 -5.31
N LEU A 161 -10.42 -3.06 -4.71
CA LEU A 161 -9.50 -1.98 -5.01
C LEU A 161 -8.16 -2.61 -5.33
N GLU A 162 -7.65 -2.36 -6.53
CA GLU A 162 -6.31 -2.74 -6.95
C GLU A 162 -5.47 -1.49 -7.20
N ILE A 163 -4.23 -1.47 -6.69
CA ILE A 163 -3.26 -0.42 -6.96
C ILE A 163 -1.98 -1.06 -7.45
N LEU A 164 -1.58 -0.72 -8.67
CA LEU A 164 -0.33 -1.14 -9.29
C LEU A 164 0.69 -0.02 -9.18
N LEU A 165 1.93 -0.35 -8.79
CA LEU A 165 2.99 0.62 -8.49
C LEU A 165 4.24 0.40 -9.35
N TYR A 166 4.65 1.43 -10.08
CA TYR A 166 5.72 1.37 -11.07
C TYR A 166 6.79 2.44 -10.83
N SER A 167 7.93 2.27 -11.51
CA SER A 167 9.01 3.26 -11.57
C SER A 167 9.49 3.74 -10.20
N GLN A 168 9.50 2.81 -9.24
CA GLN A 168 9.69 3.14 -7.83
C GLN A 168 11.13 3.56 -7.55
N LYS A 169 11.30 4.68 -6.82
CA LYS A 169 12.60 5.15 -6.32
C LYS A 169 12.51 5.33 -4.81
N ILE A 170 13.52 4.84 -4.09
CA ILE A 170 13.54 4.88 -2.63
C ILE A 170 14.61 5.83 -2.10
N ASN A 171 14.41 6.33 -0.88
CA ASN A 171 15.37 7.13 -0.12
C ASN A 171 15.91 8.36 -0.88
N GLN A 172 15.11 8.88 -1.81
CA GLN A 172 15.37 10.17 -2.45
C GLN A 172 15.20 11.31 -1.47
N ASN A 173 15.98 12.38 -1.63
CA ASN A 173 15.76 13.62 -0.90
C ASN A 173 14.49 14.30 -1.42
N LEU A 174 13.45 14.40 -0.59
CA LEU A 174 12.18 15.04 -0.93
C LEU A 174 12.02 16.30 -0.08
N SER A 175 11.74 17.43 -0.75
CA SER A 175 11.44 18.69 -0.08
C SER A 175 10.14 18.60 0.73
N ASP A 176 10.15 19.14 1.94
CA ASP A 176 8.96 19.21 2.81
C ASP A 176 7.82 20.02 2.18
N THR A 177 8.14 20.94 1.26
CA THR A 177 7.12 21.72 0.53
C THR A 177 6.24 20.88 -0.38
N LEU A 178 6.65 19.66 -0.75
CA LEU A 178 5.82 18.74 -1.53
C LEU A 178 4.57 18.29 -0.78
N PHE A 179 4.63 18.25 0.55
CA PHE A 179 3.58 17.72 1.42
C PHE A 179 2.73 18.82 2.06
N LYS A 180 2.79 20.04 1.50
CA LYS A 180 1.95 21.16 1.91
C LYS A 180 0.97 21.50 0.80
N ILE A 181 -0.25 21.88 1.18
CA ILE A 181 -1.16 22.57 0.26
C ILE A 181 -0.74 24.03 0.21
N LYS A 182 -0.48 24.54 -1.00
CA LYS A 182 -0.37 25.98 -1.21
C LYS A 182 -1.79 26.55 -1.09
N LYS A 183 -2.02 27.36 -0.06
CA LYS A 183 -3.21 28.19 0.07
C LYS A 183 -3.18 29.29 -0.99
#